data_AF-A0A3B9QKE1-F1
#
_entry.id   AF-A0A3B9QKE1-F1
#
_cell.length_a   1.000
_cell.length_b   1.000
_cell.length_c   1.000
_cell.angle_alpha   90.00
_cell.angle_beta   90.00
_cell.angle_gamma   90.00
#
_symmetry.space_group_name_H-M   'P 1'
#
loop_
_entity.id
_entity.type
_entity.pdbx_description
1 polymer ?
#
loop_
_entity_poly.entity_id
_entity_poly.type
_entity_poly.pdbx_seq_one_letter_code
_entity_poly.pdbx_strand_id
1 'polypeptide(L)'
;VIGLHPQDDEWLSGHRMKGVWFETLEDSSAHQEAMDCVPFGSFSAMAVSPLSAKRLDPPDICMIYATPAQMIILINGLQWRGYKKLEWGCVGESACADSWGRALKTGEPSLSIPCFAERRYGGVMEDELLMALTPEDLLVAVEGMEYLARNGLRYPIPNYGIQSDARAGLGASYD
;
A
#
# COMPACT_ATOMS: atom_id res chain seq x y z
N VAL A 1 1.54 5.73 -14.06
CA VAL A 1 1.92 5.02 -12.82
C VAL A 1 3.21 4.20 -12.99
N ILE A 2 3.21 3.01 -13.60
CA ILE A 2 4.41 2.14 -13.63
C ILE A 2 5.38 2.38 -14.81
N GLY A 3 5.41 3.59 -15.38
CA GLY A 3 6.39 3.95 -16.41
C GLY A 3 6.25 3.27 -17.79
N LEU A 4 5.12 2.62 -18.09
CA LEU A 4 4.87 1.97 -19.39
C LEU A 4 4.35 2.92 -20.49
N HIS A 5 3.93 4.13 -20.12
CA HIS A 5 3.50 5.18 -21.04
C HIS A 5 4.15 6.50 -20.63
N PRO A 6 4.54 7.38 -21.57
CA PRO A 6 5.04 8.71 -21.26
C PRO A 6 4.08 9.52 -20.37
N GLN A 7 4.63 10.29 -19.43
CA GLN A 7 3.90 11.38 -18.74
C GLN A 7 4.10 12.67 -19.54
N ASP A 8 3.60 12.70 -20.78
CA ASP A 8 3.73 13.84 -21.69
C ASP A 8 2.73 14.96 -21.34
N ASP A 9 2.85 16.10 -22.03
CA ASP A 9 1.98 17.26 -21.83
C ASP A 9 0.49 16.92 -22.05
N GLU A 10 0.18 15.97 -22.94
CA GLU A 10 -1.20 15.51 -23.15
C GLU A 10 -1.73 14.79 -21.90
N TRP A 11 -0.96 13.86 -21.34
CA TRP A 11 -1.32 13.16 -20.12
C TRP A 11 -1.41 14.12 -18.93
N LEU A 12 -0.39 14.97 -18.75
CA LEU A 12 -0.33 15.96 -17.66
C LEU A 12 -1.49 16.96 -17.72
N SER A 13 -2.00 17.30 -18.90
CA SER A 13 -3.15 18.20 -19.02
C SER A 13 -4.39 17.73 -18.26
N GLY A 14 -4.52 16.42 -18.00
CA GLY A 14 -5.68 15.85 -17.31
C GLY A 14 -7.00 16.00 -18.07
N HIS A 15 -6.99 16.39 -19.36
CA HIS A 15 -8.21 16.72 -20.11
C HIS A 15 -9.27 15.60 -20.12
N ARG A 16 -8.84 14.33 -20.01
CA ARG A 16 -9.72 13.16 -19.95
C ARG A 16 -10.45 13.01 -18.61
N MET A 17 -9.97 13.65 -17.55
CA MET A 17 -10.54 13.57 -16.19
C MET A 17 -11.52 14.72 -15.90
N LYS A 18 -11.43 15.82 -16.66
CA LYS A 18 -12.33 16.98 -16.51
C LYS A 18 -13.78 16.58 -16.81
N GLY A 19 -14.68 16.91 -15.89
CA GLY A 19 -16.10 16.58 -15.96
C GLY A 19 -16.40 15.10 -15.67
N VAL A 20 -15.39 14.29 -15.36
CA VAL A 20 -15.54 12.88 -15.00
C VAL A 20 -15.21 12.68 -13.53
N TRP A 21 -13.98 13.05 -13.14
CA TRP A 21 -13.47 12.94 -11.77
C TRP A 21 -13.31 14.29 -11.09
N PHE A 22 -12.98 15.33 -11.88
CA PHE A 22 -12.74 16.68 -11.37
C PHE A 22 -13.54 17.71 -12.16
N GLU A 23 -13.95 18.79 -11.52
CA GLU A 23 -14.79 19.81 -12.15
C GLU A 23 -14.02 20.58 -13.24
N THR A 24 -12.80 21.01 -12.92
CA THR A 24 -12.02 21.88 -13.80
C THR A 24 -10.85 21.15 -14.47
N LEU A 25 -10.31 21.76 -15.53
CA LEU A 25 -9.08 21.27 -16.15
C LEU A 25 -7.89 21.45 -15.20
N GLU A 26 -7.89 22.53 -14.43
CA GLU A 26 -6.85 22.85 -13.45
C GLU A 26 -6.77 21.78 -12.36
N ASP A 27 -7.91 21.40 -11.77
CA ASP A 27 -7.97 20.31 -10.80
C ASP A 27 -7.51 18.96 -11.39
N SER A 28 -7.88 18.71 -12.65
CA SER A 28 -7.46 17.51 -13.37
C SER A 28 -5.96 17.47 -13.62
N SER A 29 -5.35 18.59 -14.00
CA SER A 29 -3.90 18.72 -14.20
C SER A 29 -3.17 18.56 -12.87
N ALA A 30 -3.65 19.23 -11.82
CA ALA A 30 -3.09 19.13 -10.48
C ALA A 30 -3.11 17.67 -9.96
N HIS A 31 -4.17 16.91 -10.26
CA HIS A 31 -4.21 15.47 -9.96
C HIS A 31 -3.12 14.68 -10.71
N GLN A 32 -2.97 14.90 -12.02
CA GLN A 32 -1.94 14.21 -12.82
C GLN A 32 -0.52 14.51 -12.30
N GLU A 33 -0.27 15.76 -11.94
CA GLU A 33 1.00 16.23 -11.38
C GLU A 33 1.29 15.68 -9.97
N ALA A 34 0.25 15.48 -9.17
CA ALA A 34 0.37 14.94 -7.81
C ALA A 34 0.65 13.41 -7.78
N MET A 35 0.39 12.69 -8.87
CA MET A 35 0.58 11.24 -8.91
C MET A 35 2.05 10.83 -8.83
N ASP A 36 2.35 9.91 -7.92
CA ASP A 36 3.62 9.20 -7.95
C ASP A 36 3.67 8.19 -9.11
N CYS A 37 4.50 8.52 -10.10
CA CYS A 37 4.78 7.68 -11.25
C CYS A 37 6.26 7.32 -11.34
N VAL A 38 6.52 6.08 -11.75
CA VAL A 38 7.83 5.63 -12.23
C VAL A 38 8.13 6.31 -13.56
N PRO A 39 9.36 6.83 -13.77
CA PRO A 39 9.74 7.45 -15.04
C PRO A 39 9.50 6.54 -16.23
N PHE A 40 8.98 7.10 -17.32
CA PHE A 40 8.77 6.36 -18.56
C PHE A 40 10.06 5.68 -19.05
N GLY A 41 9.93 4.43 -19.50
CA GLY A 41 11.04 3.63 -20.01
C GLY A 41 11.82 2.88 -18.93
N SER A 42 11.50 3.05 -17.65
CA SER A 42 12.09 2.25 -16.57
C SER A 42 11.73 0.77 -16.68
N PHE A 43 10.53 0.47 -17.18
CA PHE A 43 10.05 -0.87 -17.45
C PHE A 43 9.53 -0.97 -18.89
N SER A 44 9.67 -2.14 -19.51
CA SER A 44 9.14 -2.40 -20.86
C SER A 44 7.80 -3.14 -20.85
N ALA A 45 7.47 -3.82 -19.76
CA ALA A 45 6.25 -4.60 -19.60
C ALA A 45 5.95 -4.82 -18.12
N MET A 46 4.77 -5.37 -17.84
CA MET A 46 4.36 -5.80 -16.50
C MET A 46 4.02 -7.29 -16.53
N ALA A 47 4.52 -8.03 -15.54
CA ALA A 47 4.16 -9.41 -15.28
C ALA A 47 3.67 -9.54 -13.84
N VAL A 48 2.69 -10.43 -13.61
CA VAL A 48 2.10 -10.66 -12.29
C VAL A 48 2.12 -12.16 -12.00
N SER A 49 2.54 -12.53 -10.79
CA SER A 49 2.50 -13.90 -10.30
C SER A 49 2.23 -13.89 -8.80
N PRO A 50 1.50 -14.89 -8.25
CA PRO A 50 1.47 -15.10 -6.82
C PRO A 50 2.89 -15.26 -6.26
N LEU A 51 3.19 -14.60 -5.13
CA LEU A 51 4.50 -14.68 -4.47
C LEU A 51 4.89 -16.13 -4.13
N SER A 52 3.92 -16.93 -3.70
CA SER A 52 4.12 -18.35 -3.36
C SER A 52 4.52 -19.23 -4.55
N ALA A 53 4.22 -18.80 -5.79
CA ALA A 53 4.58 -19.55 -6.99
C ALA A 53 6.05 -19.36 -7.41
N LYS A 54 6.75 -18.36 -6.85
CA LYS A 54 8.19 -18.10 -7.07
C LYS A 54 8.60 -18.03 -8.55
N ARG A 55 7.73 -17.52 -9.42
CA ARG A 55 8.00 -17.38 -10.86
C ARG A 55 8.79 -16.11 -11.21
N LEU A 56 8.71 -15.12 -10.33
CA LEU A 56 9.42 -13.84 -10.43
C LEU A 56 10.36 -13.79 -9.22
N ASP A 57 11.68 -13.86 -9.46
CA ASP A 57 12.69 -13.99 -8.40
C ASP A 57 14.01 -13.26 -8.78
N PRO A 58 14.31 -12.11 -8.15
CA PRO A 58 13.42 -11.33 -7.28
C PRO A 58 12.31 -10.64 -8.10
N PRO A 59 11.10 -10.44 -7.56
CA PRO A 59 10.15 -9.51 -8.16
C PRO A 59 10.58 -8.05 -7.90
N ASP A 60 10.22 -7.12 -8.78
CA ASP A 60 10.50 -5.69 -8.56
C ASP A 60 9.69 -5.09 -7.40
N ILE A 61 8.51 -5.67 -7.11
CA ILE A 61 7.62 -5.22 -6.05
C ILE A 61 6.70 -6.34 -5.55
N CYS A 62 6.38 -6.31 -4.26
CA CYS A 62 5.40 -7.16 -3.62
C CYS A 62 4.11 -6.37 -3.36
N MET A 63 2.96 -7.01 -3.57
CA MET A 63 1.63 -6.43 -3.31
C MET A 63 0.86 -7.34 -2.36
N ILE A 64 0.43 -6.79 -1.23
CA ILE A 64 -0.33 -7.50 -0.19
C ILE A 64 -1.68 -6.83 -0.03
N TYR A 65 -2.75 -7.56 -0.33
CA TYR A 65 -4.13 -7.17 -0.03
C TYR A 65 -4.54 -7.80 1.29
N ALA A 66 -5.08 -6.99 2.19
CA ALA A 66 -5.42 -7.42 3.54
C ALA A 66 -6.38 -6.45 4.24
N THR A 67 -7.11 -6.92 5.24
CA THR A 67 -7.95 -6.07 6.08
C THR A 67 -7.10 -5.07 6.90
N PRO A 68 -7.65 -3.91 7.32
CA PRO A 68 -6.94 -2.96 8.18
C PRO A 68 -6.31 -3.60 9.43
N ALA A 69 -6.99 -4.59 10.04
CA ALA A 69 -6.49 -5.30 11.23
C ALA A 69 -5.29 -6.21 10.93
N GLN A 70 -5.21 -6.80 9.74
CA GLN A 70 -4.02 -7.54 9.31
C GLN A 70 -2.90 -6.57 8.89
N MET A 71 -3.27 -5.47 8.24
CA MET A 71 -2.34 -4.48 7.71
C MET A 71 -1.56 -3.77 8.81
N ILE A 72 -2.20 -3.45 9.94
CA ILE A 72 -1.49 -2.84 11.07
C ILE A 72 -0.43 -3.81 11.63
N ILE A 73 -0.71 -5.11 11.71
CA ILE A 73 0.29 -6.11 12.14
C ILE A 73 1.47 -6.17 11.17
N LEU A 74 1.22 -6.09 9.85
CA LEU A 74 2.26 -6.01 8.83
C LEU A 74 3.13 -4.75 9.00
N ILE A 75 2.50 -3.59 9.21
CA ILE A 75 3.18 -2.30 9.45
C ILE A 75 4.03 -2.36 10.72
N ASN A 76 3.49 -2.90 11.82
CA ASN A 76 4.25 -3.09 13.04
C ASN A 76 5.44 -4.02 12.81
N GLY A 77 5.29 -5.04 11.96
CA GLY A 77 6.38 -5.93 11.54
C GLY A 77 7.51 -5.15 10.86
N LEU A 78 7.19 -4.30 9.88
CA LEU A 78 8.16 -3.41 9.22
C LEU A 78 8.90 -2.50 10.22
N GLN A 79 8.22 -2.10 11.28
CA GLN A 79 8.73 -1.17 12.29
C GLN A 79 9.48 -1.84 13.44
N TRP A 80 9.45 -3.17 13.54
CA TRP A 80 10.04 -3.92 14.66
C TRP A 80 11.53 -3.64 14.83
N ARG A 81 12.28 -3.59 13.72
CA ARG A 81 13.71 -3.28 13.69
C ARG A 81 13.94 -2.06 12.80
N GLY A 82 14.65 -1.07 13.32
CA GLY A 82 14.95 0.14 12.55
C GLY A 82 13.70 0.98 12.31
N TYR A 83 12.94 1.23 13.38
CA TYR A 83 11.70 2.01 13.35
C TYR A 83 11.80 3.23 12.44
N LYS A 84 10.83 3.34 11.54
CA LYS A 84 10.58 4.53 10.74
C LYS A 84 9.10 4.84 10.80
N LYS A 85 8.77 6.12 10.93
CA LYS A 85 7.43 6.60 10.62
C LYS A 85 7.21 6.39 9.12
N LEU A 86 6.14 5.71 8.75
CA LEU A 86 5.74 5.57 7.36
C LEU A 86 4.78 6.70 7.01
N GLU A 87 4.96 7.31 5.83
CA GLU A 87 4.15 8.42 5.35
C GLU A 87 3.68 8.14 3.92
N TRP A 88 2.36 8.14 3.73
CA TRP A 88 1.71 7.94 2.44
C TRP A 88 0.53 8.91 2.30
N GLY A 89 0.12 9.14 1.05
CA GLY A 89 -0.92 10.07 0.66
C GLY A 89 -2.09 9.39 -0.04
N CYS A 90 -3.01 10.22 -0.52
CA CYS A 90 -4.14 9.78 -1.33
C CYS A 90 -4.40 10.82 -2.40
N VAL A 91 -4.17 10.46 -3.67
CA VAL A 91 -4.61 11.26 -4.82
C VAL A 91 -6.09 11.05 -5.15
N GLY A 92 -6.73 10.07 -4.51
CA GLY A 92 -8.15 9.76 -4.63
C GLY A 92 -8.41 8.77 -5.77
N GLU A 93 -8.70 9.30 -6.96
CA GLU A 93 -8.65 8.48 -8.18
C GLU A 93 -7.19 8.10 -8.44
N SER A 94 -6.92 6.89 -8.96
CA SER A 94 -5.57 6.36 -9.18
C SER A 94 -4.81 5.91 -7.91
N ALA A 95 -5.42 5.09 -7.05
CA ALA A 95 -4.73 4.42 -5.93
C ALA A 95 -3.49 3.58 -6.33
N CYS A 96 -3.34 3.25 -7.61
CA CYS A 96 -2.12 2.69 -8.18
C CYS A 96 -0.92 3.66 -8.03
N ALA A 97 -1.12 4.97 -8.15
CA ALA A 97 -0.07 5.97 -7.89
C ALA A 97 0.34 5.95 -6.41
N ASP A 98 -0.64 5.90 -5.49
CA ASP A 98 -0.39 5.91 -4.05
C ASP A 98 0.24 4.61 -3.53
N SER A 99 0.03 3.48 -4.20
CA SER A 99 0.59 2.17 -3.81
C SER A 99 1.93 1.89 -4.49
N TRP A 100 1.94 0.99 -5.48
CA TRP A 100 3.12 0.58 -6.22
C TRP A 100 3.78 1.70 -7.05
N GLY A 101 3.05 2.73 -7.49
CA GLY A 101 3.64 3.91 -8.13
C GLY A 101 4.65 4.59 -7.20
N ARG A 102 4.20 4.96 -6.00
CA ARG A 102 5.05 5.53 -4.95
C ARG A 102 6.11 4.54 -4.48
N ALA A 103 5.75 3.28 -4.21
CA ALA A 103 6.71 2.31 -3.69
C ALA A 103 7.85 2.02 -4.68
N LEU A 104 7.56 1.88 -5.98
CA LEU A 104 8.60 1.74 -7.01
C LEU A 104 9.44 3.01 -7.18
N LYS A 105 8.81 4.20 -7.09
CA LYS A 105 9.51 5.49 -7.25
C LYS A 105 10.44 5.82 -6.08
N THR A 106 10.01 5.51 -4.86
CA THR A 106 10.71 5.90 -3.62
C THR A 106 11.56 4.79 -3.04
N GLY A 107 11.25 3.52 -3.36
CA GLY A 107 11.81 2.36 -2.68
C GLY A 107 11.28 2.17 -1.26
N GLU A 108 10.27 2.92 -0.83
CA GLU A 108 9.68 2.80 0.50
C GLU A 108 8.33 2.06 0.45
N PRO A 109 7.97 1.30 1.50
CA PRO A 109 6.63 0.72 1.63
C PRO A 109 5.54 1.80 1.52
N SER A 110 4.46 1.48 0.81
CA SER A 110 3.34 2.39 0.62
C SER A 110 2.00 1.68 0.79
N LEU A 111 1.22 2.18 1.74
CA LEU A 111 -0.16 1.75 1.96
C LEU A 111 -1.11 2.63 1.15
N SER A 112 -2.07 2.03 0.46
CA SER A 112 -3.15 2.77 -0.19
C SER A 112 -4.53 2.24 0.23
N ILE A 113 -5.51 3.13 0.10
CA ILE A 113 -6.92 2.75 0.07
C ILE A 113 -7.24 2.45 -1.40
N PRO A 114 -7.66 1.22 -1.74
CA PRO A 114 -8.00 0.89 -3.12
C PRO A 114 -8.99 1.89 -3.71
N CYS A 115 -8.92 2.21 -5.01
CA CYS A 115 -9.82 3.19 -5.62
C CYS A 115 -11.08 2.54 -6.22
N PHE A 116 -11.95 3.33 -6.85
CA PHE A 116 -13.14 2.84 -7.53
C PHE A 116 -12.81 1.78 -8.60
N ALA A 117 -11.84 2.06 -9.47
CA ALA A 117 -11.47 1.15 -10.56
C ALA A 117 -10.89 -0.17 -10.02
N GLU A 118 -10.07 -0.09 -8.98
CA GLU A 118 -9.47 -1.26 -8.35
C GLU A 118 -10.51 -2.18 -7.71
N ARG A 119 -11.57 -1.63 -7.09
CA ARG A 119 -12.71 -2.45 -6.62
C ARG A 119 -13.58 -2.96 -7.76
N ARG A 120 -13.97 -2.07 -8.68
CA ARG A 120 -14.93 -2.40 -9.74
C ARG A 120 -14.40 -3.41 -10.75
N TYR A 121 -13.12 -3.30 -11.10
CA TYR A 121 -12.48 -4.08 -12.17
C TYR A 121 -11.40 -5.03 -11.65
N GLY A 122 -10.71 -4.67 -10.57
CA GLY A 122 -9.71 -5.54 -9.91
C GLY A 122 -10.32 -6.52 -8.91
N GLY A 123 -11.57 -6.28 -8.46
CA GLY A 123 -12.29 -7.18 -7.55
C GLY A 123 -11.80 -7.12 -6.11
N VAL A 124 -11.09 -6.06 -5.72
CA VAL A 124 -10.65 -5.85 -4.33
C VAL A 124 -11.86 -5.65 -3.43
N MET A 125 -11.83 -6.28 -2.25
CA MET A 125 -12.95 -6.26 -1.32
C MET A 125 -13.12 -4.88 -0.66
N GLU A 126 -14.32 -4.62 -0.14
CA GLU A 126 -14.64 -3.33 0.49
C GLU A 126 -13.80 -3.06 1.74
N ASP A 127 -13.46 -4.11 2.47
CA ASP A 127 -12.72 -4.11 3.72
C ASP A 127 -11.21 -4.34 3.56
N GLU A 128 -10.71 -4.38 2.32
CA GLU A 128 -9.29 -4.55 2.03
C GLU A 128 -8.56 -3.22 1.80
N LEU A 129 -7.31 -3.19 2.24
CA LEU A 129 -6.28 -2.23 1.89
C LEU A 129 -5.20 -2.90 1.04
N LEU A 130 -4.38 -2.09 0.38
CA LEU A 130 -3.23 -2.56 -0.39
C LEU A 130 -1.94 -2.02 0.20
N MET A 131 -1.00 -2.90 0.53
CA MET A 131 0.40 -2.55 0.79
C MET A 131 1.27 -2.95 -0.40
N ALA A 132 2.03 -1.99 -0.91
CA ALA A 132 3.05 -2.17 -1.92
C ALA A 132 4.43 -1.94 -1.28
N LEU A 133 5.35 -2.90 -1.41
CA LEU A 133 6.65 -2.84 -0.74
C LEU A 133 7.71 -3.67 -1.49
N THR A 134 8.99 -3.39 -1.22
CA THR A 134 10.10 -4.16 -1.81
C THR A 134 10.11 -5.61 -1.29
N PRO A 135 10.73 -6.56 -2.01
CA PRO A 135 10.94 -7.92 -1.50
C PRO A 135 11.69 -7.93 -0.17
N GLU A 136 12.69 -7.06 -0.02
CA GLU A 136 13.49 -6.91 1.20
C GLU A 136 12.63 -6.43 2.38
N ASP A 137 11.80 -5.41 2.18
CA ASP A 137 10.88 -4.91 3.20
C ASP A 137 9.86 -5.98 3.59
N LEU A 138 9.39 -6.80 2.65
CA LEU A 138 8.48 -7.90 2.97
C LEU A 138 9.14 -8.92 3.91
N LEU A 139 10.42 -9.25 3.69
CA LEU A 139 11.17 -10.13 4.60
C LEU A 139 11.30 -9.51 6.00
N VAL A 140 11.63 -8.22 6.08
CA VAL A 140 11.68 -7.48 7.34
C VAL A 140 10.32 -7.51 8.04
N ALA A 141 9.24 -7.30 7.30
CA ALA A 141 7.88 -7.33 7.84
C ALA A 141 7.53 -8.69 8.44
N VAL A 142 7.83 -9.78 7.71
CA VAL A 142 7.56 -11.15 8.17
C VAL A 142 8.35 -11.48 9.43
N GLU A 143 9.65 -11.20 9.46
CA GLU A 143 10.47 -11.41 10.66
C GLU A 143 9.94 -10.59 11.85
N GLY A 144 9.60 -9.32 11.63
CA GLY A 144 9.04 -8.46 12.66
C GLY A 144 7.70 -8.97 13.20
N MET A 145 6.81 -9.45 12.33
CA MET A 145 5.55 -10.09 12.73
C MET A 145 5.78 -11.33 13.60
N GLU A 146 6.78 -12.16 13.29
CA GLU A 146 7.13 -13.31 14.13
C GLU A 146 7.60 -12.90 15.53
N TYR A 147 8.40 -11.84 15.64
CA TYR A 147 8.81 -11.29 16.93
C TYR A 147 7.63 -10.74 17.73
N LEU A 148 6.79 -9.93 17.09
CA LEU A 148 5.58 -9.38 17.72
C LEU A 148 4.63 -10.48 18.20
N ALA A 149 4.47 -11.55 17.42
CA ALA A 149 3.63 -12.68 17.78
C ALA A 149 4.13 -13.42 19.04
N ARG A 150 5.44 -13.44 19.30
CA ARG A 150 6.03 -13.98 20.55
C ARG A 150 5.70 -13.11 21.76
N ASN A 151 5.49 -11.81 21.56
CA ASN A 151 5.01 -10.87 22.57
C ASN A 151 3.47 -10.88 22.72
N GLY A 152 2.76 -11.72 21.97
CA GLY A 152 1.29 -11.76 21.97
C GLY A 152 0.63 -10.72 21.05
N LEU A 153 1.40 -9.89 20.35
CA LEU A 153 0.91 -8.89 19.40
C LEU A 153 0.78 -9.53 18.00
N ARG A 154 -0.38 -10.15 17.73
CA ARG A 154 -0.62 -10.91 16.49
C ARG A 154 -2.07 -10.86 16.05
N TYR A 155 -2.30 -11.20 14.79
CA TYR A 155 -3.64 -11.42 14.25
C TYR A 155 -4.13 -12.86 14.54
N PRO A 156 -5.43 -13.08 14.78
CA PRO A 156 -6.49 -12.09 14.94
C PRO A 156 -6.31 -11.27 16.22
N ILE A 157 -6.63 -9.98 16.15
CA ILE A 157 -6.57 -9.06 17.30
C ILE A 157 -7.86 -9.24 18.13
N PRO A 158 -7.81 -9.85 19.33
CA PRO A 158 -9.00 -10.07 20.12
C PRO A 158 -9.46 -8.76 20.78
N ASN A 159 -10.77 -8.49 20.70
CA ASN A 159 -11.37 -7.41 21.47
C ASN A 159 -11.48 -7.82 22.95
N TYR A 160 -11.28 -6.86 23.86
CA TYR A 160 -11.71 -7.07 25.24
C TYR A 160 -13.23 -7.21 25.30
N GLY A 161 -13.69 -8.18 26.08
CA GLY A 161 -15.10 -8.30 26.39
C GLY A 161 -15.58 -7.11 27.22
N ILE A 162 -16.82 -6.68 27.02
CA ILE A 162 -17.43 -5.56 27.76
C ILE A 162 -17.50 -5.79 29.29
N GLN A 163 -17.30 -7.02 29.75
CA GLN A 163 -17.29 -7.42 31.16
C GLN A 163 -15.86 -7.61 31.72
N SER A 164 -14.82 -7.34 30.93
CA SER A 164 -13.43 -7.58 31.30
C SER A 164 -12.71 -6.25 31.58
N ASP A 165 -11.99 -6.19 32.70
CA ASP A 165 -11.13 -5.03 33.01
C ASP A 165 -9.86 -5.08 32.15
N ALA A 166 -9.71 -4.12 31.23
CA ALA A 166 -8.54 -4.03 30.35
C ALA A 166 -7.23 -3.82 31.13
N ARG A 167 -7.27 -3.17 32.29
CA ARG A 167 -6.05 -2.88 33.09
C ARG A 167 -5.32 -4.16 33.49
N ALA A 168 -6.07 -5.21 33.83
CA ALA A 168 -5.51 -6.48 34.22
C ALA A 168 -4.64 -7.12 33.12
N GLY A 169 -4.92 -6.83 31.84
CA GLY A 169 -4.13 -7.35 30.72
C GLY A 169 -3.20 -6.32 30.06
N LEU A 170 -3.34 -5.01 30.33
CA LEU A 170 -2.41 -3.99 29.85
C LEU A 170 -1.05 -4.07 30.52
N GLY A 171 -0.98 -4.48 31.79
CA GLY A 171 0.28 -4.44 32.56
C GLY A 171 1.40 -5.38 32.10
N ALA A 172 1.12 -6.32 31.20
CA ALA A 172 2.15 -7.15 30.59
C ALA A 172 2.92 -6.44 29.46
N SER A 173 2.36 -5.37 28.89
CA SER A 173 2.90 -4.74 27.67
C SER A 173 2.96 -3.21 27.70
N TYR A 174 2.23 -2.56 28.61
CA TYR A 174 2.04 -1.10 28.60
C TYR A 174 2.24 -0.42 29.96
N ASP A 175 2.58 -1.16 31.02
CA ASP A 175 2.97 -0.61 32.33
C ASP A 175 4.49 -0.42 32.45
#